data_AF-A0A914LJ93-F1
#
_entry.id   AF-A0A914LJ93-F1
#
_cell.length_a   1.000
_cell.length_b   1.000
_cell.length_c   1.000
_cell.angle_alpha   90.00
_cell.angle_beta   90.00
_cell.angle_gamma   90.00
#
_symmetry.space_group_name_H-M   'P 1'
#
loop_
_entity.id
_entity.type
_entity.pdbx_description
1 polymer ?
#
loop_
_entity_poly.entity_id
_entity_poly.type
_entity_poly.pdbx_seq_one_letter_code
_entity_poly.pdbx_strand_id
1 'polypeptide(L)'
;MTSRNRNIVTASRGDTPRARQSSGQPRSRSSVRRQGRPRTVEDSNEDAAFIEQLQAWAQETSRKQLTDLESEFERLQSQPRPEPSAEFARNPTLNRYRDVICVENNRVALSNGRYIHANWIDSHGEARQVLDKKLF
;
A
#
# COMPACT_ATOMS: atom_id res chain seq x y z
N MET A 1 13.20 32.41 54.68
CA MET A 1 13.83 31.48 55.65
C MET A 1 13.13 30.14 55.43
N THR A 2 13.70 29.03 54.94
CA THR A 2 15.06 28.50 55.06
C THR A 2 15.30 27.47 53.93
N SER A 3 16.57 27.39 53.54
CA SER A 3 17.31 26.54 52.59
C SER A 3 17.04 25.01 52.45
N ARG A 4 17.35 24.53 51.23
CA ARG A 4 18.14 23.31 50.82
C ARG A 4 17.48 21.92 51.02
N ASN A 5 17.70 20.88 50.21
CA ASN A 5 18.86 20.54 49.36
C ASN A 5 18.50 19.51 48.26
N ARG A 6 19.27 19.51 47.17
CA ARG A 6 19.29 18.54 46.06
C ARG A 6 20.02 17.25 46.48
N ASN A 7 19.77 16.13 45.79
CA ASN A 7 20.84 15.18 45.47
C ASN A 7 20.62 14.49 44.12
N ILE A 8 21.61 14.67 43.27
CA ILE A 8 21.85 14.05 41.96
C ILE A 8 22.69 12.80 42.23
N VAL A 9 22.36 11.67 41.60
CA VAL A 9 23.24 10.49 41.59
C VAL A 9 23.94 10.42 40.24
N THR A 10 25.23 10.75 40.26
CA THR A 10 26.21 10.51 39.18
C THR A 10 26.84 9.14 39.38
N ALA A 11 26.80 8.27 38.37
CA ALA A 11 27.63 7.06 38.31
C ALA A 11 28.88 7.35 37.44
N SER A 12 30.05 7.11 38.02
CA SER A 12 31.36 7.39 37.42
C SER A 12 32.09 6.08 37.09
N ARG A 13 32.57 6.00 35.84
CA ARG A 13 33.86 5.51 35.32
C ARG A 13 34.46 4.13 35.69
N GLY A 14 34.93 3.49 34.60
CA GLY A 14 36.20 2.77 34.48
C GLY A 14 36.04 1.25 34.41
N ASP A 15 36.74 0.46 33.60
CA ASP A 15 37.68 0.63 32.48
C ASP A 15 37.87 -0.80 31.90
N THR A 16 38.05 -0.92 30.58
CA THR A 16 38.53 -2.14 29.86
C THR A 16 40.03 -2.42 30.19
N PRO A 17 40.72 -3.54 29.80
CA PRO A 17 40.45 -4.46 28.67
C PRO A 17 40.87 -5.96 28.83
N ARG A 18 40.57 -6.74 27.78
CA ARG A 18 41.47 -7.65 27.02
C ARG A 18 40.99 -9.11 26.82
N ALA A 19 40.91 -9.41 25.52
CA ALA A 19 40.63 -10.65 24.81
C ALA A 19 41.23 -11.97 25.33
N ARG A 20 40.47 -13.06 25.10
CA ARG A 20 40.98 -14.38 24.68
C ARG A 20 39.95 -15.12 23.81
N GLN A 21 40.45 -15.72 22.74
CA GLN A 21 39.74 -16.50 21.71
C GLN A 21 39.53 -17.96 22.14
N SER A 22 38.44 -18.58 21.71
CA SER A 22 38.31 -20.03 21.39
C SER A 22 36.91 -20.27 20.80
N SER A 23 36.77 -20.43 19.48
CA SER A 23 36.74 -21.72 18.74
C SER A 23 35.59 -22.66 19.15
N GLY A 24 34.64 -22.94 18.24
CA GLY A 24 33.81 -24.14 18.34
C GLY A 24 32.37 -24.07 17.80
N GLN A 25 32.21 -24.55 16.55
CA GLN A 25 31.04 -25.19 15.93
C GLN A 25 29.85 -24.35 15.38
N PRO A 26 29.55 -24.47 14.06
CA PRO A 26 28.29 -24.02 13.48
C PRO A 26 27.16 -25.02 13.79
N ARG A 27 26.05 -24.52 14.35
CA ARG A 27 24.83 -25.29 14.59
C ARG A 27 24.17 -25.63 13.25
N SER A 28 24.12 -26.93 12.93
CA SER A 28 23.31 -27.51 11.86
C SER A 28 21.86 -27.01 11.98
N ARG A 29 21.43 -26.15 11.05
CA ARG A 29 20.02 -25.81 10.86
C ARG A 29 19.38 -26.94 10.07
N SER A 30 18.65 -27.80 10.78
CA SER A 30 17.78 -28.81 10.22
C SER A 30 16.86 -28.20 9.16
N SER A 31 17.02 -28.66 7.93
CA SER A 31 16.13 -28.38 6.81
C SER A 31 14.78 -29.03 7.11
N VAL A 32 13.82 -28.24 7.58
CA VAL A 32 12.42 -28.65 7.68
C VAL A 32 11.88 -28.74 6.26
N ARG A 33 11.89 -29.97 5.72
CA ARG A 33 11.19 -30.34 4.48
C ARG A 33 9.70 -30.00 4.66
N ARG A 34 9.28 -28.84 4.16
CA ARG A 34 7.87 -28.52 3.98
C ARG A 34 7.34 -29.49 2.91
N GLN A 35 6.74 -30.59 3.37
CA GLN A 35 5.94 -31.46 2.50
C GLN A 35 4.82 -30.59 1.91
N GLY A 36 4.92 -30.34 0.61
CA GLY A 36 3.90 -29.61 -0.14
C GLY A 36 2.60 -30.38 -0.04
N ARG A 37 1.60 -29.75 0.57
CA ARG A 37 0.22 -30.18 0.48
C ARG A 37 -0.16 -30.14 -1.01
N PRO A 38 -0.65 -31.23 -1.61
CA PRO A 38 -1.09 -31.19 -3.00
C PRO A 38 -2.21 -30.14 -3.09
N ARG A 39 -2.00 -29.12 -3.94
CA ARG A 39 -3.08 -28.23 -4.35
C ARG A 39 -4.05 -29.08 -5.14
N THR A 40 -5.27 -29.24 -4.64
CA THR A 40 -6.41 -29.63 -5.45
C THR A 40 -6.50 -28.62 -6.59
N VAL A 41 -6.43 -29.13 -7.83
CA VAL A 41 -6.65 -28.38 -9.05
C VAL A 41 -8.16 -28.17 -9.12
N GLU A 42 -8.65 -27.11 -8.48
CA GLU A 42 -10.02 -26.66 -8.64
C GLU A 42 -10.04 -25.55 -9.68
N ASP A 43 -10.76 -25.88 -10.76
CA ASP A 43 -11.36 -25.06 -11.83
C ASP A 43 -10.51 -24.41 -12.92
N SER A 44 -10.26 -25.16 -13.99
CA SER A 44 -9.63 -24.69 -15.23
C SER A 44 -10.59 -24.04 -16.23
N ASN A 45 -11.90 -24.07 -15.99
CA ASN A 45 -12.90 -23.60 -16.96
C ASN A 45 -13.15 -22.08 -16.87
N GLU A 46 -13.10 -21.50 -15.66
CA GLU A 46 -13.21 -20.05 -15.47
C GLU A 46 -12.04 -19.31 -16.14
N ASP A 47 -10.84 -19.90 -16.06
CA ASP A 47 -9.64 -19.40 -16.73
C ASP A 47 -9.78 -19.39 -18.26
N ALA A 48 -10.37 -20.43 -18.84
CA ALA A 48 -10.54 -20.53 -20.30
C ALA A 48 -11.52 -19.49 -20.84
N ALA A 49 -12.67 -19.31 -20.17
CA ALA A 49 -13.66 -18.30 -20.54
C ALA A 49 -13.10 -16.86 -20.40
N PHE A 50 -12.34 -16.62 -19.32
CA PHE A 50 -11.66 -15.33 -19.13
C PHE A 50 -10.62 -15.08 -20.22
N ILE A 51 -9.80 -16.07 -20.57
CA ILE A 51 -8.80 -15.96 -21.64
C ILE A 51 -9.47 -15.66 -22.99
N GLU A 52 -10.57 -16.33 -23.32
CA GLU A 52 -11.32 -16.08 -24.55
C GLU A 52 -11.87 -14.64 -24.58
N GLN A 53 -12.49 -14.20 -23.49
CA GLN A 53 -13.01 -12.84 -23.37
C GLN A 53 -11.91 -11.78 -23.46
N LEU A 54 -10.76 -12.03 -22.82
CA LEU A 54 -9.59 -11.16 -22.89
C LEU A 54 -9.02 -11.08 -24.31
N GLN A 55 -8.96 -12.21 -25.03
CA GLN A 55 -8.52 -12.25 -26.42
C GLN A 55 -9.47 -11.46 -27.33
N ALA A 56 -10.78 -11.63 -27.16
CA ALA A 56 -11.79 -10.87 -27.91
C ALA A 56 -11.64 -9.37 -27.67
N TRP A 57 -11.52 -8.95 -26.40
CA TRP A 57 -11.30 -7.57 -26.02
C TRP A 57 -10.00 -7.00 -26.59
N ALA A 58 -8.91 -7.77 -26.55
CA ALA A 58 -7.61 -7.34 -27.08
C ALA A 58 -7.67 -7.13 -28.60
N GLN A 59 -8.34 -8.02 -29.34
CA GLN A 59 -8.54 -7.87 -30.78
C GLN A 59 -9.42 -6.68 -31.12
N GLU A 60 -10.50 -6.44 -30.38
CA GLU A 60 -11.37 -5.28 -30.55
C GLU A 60 -10.59 -3.98 -30.30
N THR A 61 -9.88 -3.91 -29.17
CA THR A 61 -9.10 -2.73 -28.79
C THR A 61 -7.98 -2.43 -29.78
N SER A 62 -7.32 -3.46 -30.33
CA SER A 62 -6.28 -3.29 -31.34
C SER A 62 -6.78 -2.74 -32.67
N ARG A 63 -8.09 -2.80 -32.94
CA ARG A 63 -8.71 -2.25 -34.16
C ARG A 63 -9.22 -0.82 -33.97
N LYS A 64 -9.31 -0.33 -32.73
CA LYS A 64 -9.76 1.04 -32.44
C LYS A 64 -8.79 2.06 -33.04
N GLN A 65 -9.34 3.07 -33.69
CA GLN A 65 -8.59 4.23 -34.14
C GLN A 65 -8.48 5.27 -33.02
N LEU A 66 -7.58 6.24 -33.18
CA LEU A 66 -7.41 7.32 -32.22
C LEU A 66 -8.72 8.03 -31.89
N THR A 67 -9.56 8.28 -32.90
CA THR A 67 -10.87 8.93 -32.74
C THR A 67 -11.81 8.14 -31.86
N ASP A 68 -11.75 6.80 -31.90
CA ASP A 68 -12.59 5.94 -31.08
C ASP A 68 -12.16 6.02 -29.61
N LEU A 69 -10.85 6.09 -29.36
CA LEU A 69 -10.27 6.25 -28.03
C LEU A 69 -10.54 7.64 -27.44
N GLU A 70 -10.45 8.68 -28.26
CA GLU A 70 -10.81 10.05 -27.87
C GLU A 70 -12.28 10.13 -27.47
N SER A 71 -13.18 9.58 -28.29
CA SER A 71 -14.61 9.53 -27.98
C SER A 71 -14.90 8.74 -26.70
N GLU A 72 -14.21 7.60 -26.51
CA GLU A 72 -14.32 6.83 -25.28
C GLU A 72 -13.85 7.62 -24.06
N PHE A 73 -12.74 8.33 -24.17
CA PHE A 73 -12.21 9.18 -23.11
C PHE A 73 -13.14 10.33 -22.76
N GLU A 74 -13.66 11.06 -23.76
CA GLU A 74 -14.62 12.14 -23.55
C GLU A 74 -15.90 11.65 -22.88
N ARG A 75 -16.40 10.48 -23.29
CA ARG A 75 -17.54 9.83 -22.64
C ARG A 75 -17.26 9.52 -21.17
N LEU A 76 -16.07 9.04 -20.84
CA LEU A 76 -15.67 8.80 -19.45
C LEU A 76 -15.57 10.11 -18.67
N GLN A 77 -15.05 11.18 -19.26
CA GLN A 77 -15.00 12.50 -18.63
C GLN A 77 -16.38 13.13 -18.40
N SER A 78 -17.37 12.79 -19.23
CA SER A 78 -18.75 13.27 -19.10
C SER A 78 -19.49 12.65 -17.90
N GLN A 79 -18.93 11.62 -17.28
CA GLN A 79 -19.51 11.02 -16.09
C GLN A 79 -19.50 12.03 -14.92
N PRO A 80 -20.51 11.98 -14.04
CA PRO A 80 -20.56 12.88 -12.89
C PRO A 80 -19.27 12.79 -12.06
N ARG A 81 -18.64 13.94 -11.82
CA ARG A 81 -17.47 13.98 -10.95
C ARG A 81 -17.92 13.77 -9.50
N PRO A 82 -17.22 12.92 -8.74
CA PRO A 82 -17.52 12.76 -7.33
C PRO A 82 -17.21 14.04 -6.55
N GLU A 83 -18.00 14.30 -5.52
CA GLU A 83 -17.76 15.42 -4.62
C GLU A 83 -16.50 15.20 -3.77
N PRO A 84 -15.71 16.24 -3.50
CA PRO A 84 -14.56 16.15 -2.61
C PRO A 84 -15.00 15.86 -1.17
N SER A 85 -14.19 15.10 -0.45
CA SER A 85 -14.37 14.87 0.99
C SER A 85 -14.28 16.16 1.80
N ALA A 86 -15.02 16.21 2.91
CA ALA A 86 -14.91 17.33 3.84
C ALA A 86 -13.49 17.42 4.42
N GLU A 87 -12.85 16.27 4.64
CA GLU A 87 -11.47 16.20 5.12
C GLU A 87 -10.46 16.72 4.09
N PHE A 88 -10.69 16.55 2.79
CA PHE A 88 -9.86 17.16 1.75
C PHE A 88 -9.85 18.70 1.89
N ALA A 89 -11.02 19.31 2.08
CA ALA A 89 -11.16 20.75 2.25
C ALA A 89 -10.56 21.27 3.57
N ARG A 90 -10.65 20.48 4.65
CA ARG A 90 -10.11 20.83 5.97
C ARG A 90 -8.59 20.73 6.06
N ASN A 91 -7.95 19.94 5.18
CA ASN A 91 -6.51 19.65 5.22
C ASN A 91 -5.77 20.10 3.94
N PRO A 92 -5.89 21.36 3.50
CA PRO A 92 -5.36 21.80 2.20
C PRO A 92 -3.83 21.67 2.09
N THR A 93 -3.10 21.78 3.20
CA THR A 93 -1.63 21.66 3.25
C THR A 93 -1.13 20.22 3.16
N LEU A 94 -1.99 19.24 3.41
CA LEU A 94 -1.66 17.81 3.30
C LEU A 94 -1.95 17.26 1.90
N ASN A 95 -2.53 18.07 1.02
CA ASN A 95 -2.79 17.74 -0.37
C ASN A 95 -1.66 18.29 -1.25
N ARG A 96 -1.02 17.43 -2.06
CA ARG A 96 0.01 17.88 -3.01
C ARG A 96 -0.57 18.77 -4.12
N TYR A 97 -1.82 18.51 -4.53
CA TYR A 97 -2.50 19.21 -5.61
C TYR A 97 -3.93 19.58 -5.19
N ARG A 98 -4.39 20.76 -5.61
CA ARG A 98 -5.72 21.30 -5.26
C ARG A 98 -6.85 20.74 -6.13
N ASP A 99 -6.52 20.39 -7.36
CA ASP A 99 -7.44 19.92 -8.40
C ASP A 99 -7.60 18.39 -8.42
N VAL A 100 -6.72 17.66 -7.74
CA VAL A 100 -6.91 16.23 -7.48
C VAL A 100 -7.59 16.06 -6.14
N ILE A 101 -8.86 15.70 -6.18
CA ILE A 101 -9.71 15.58 -5.00
C ILE A 101 -9.57 14.20 -4.35
N CYS A 102 -9.76 14.16 -3.03
CA CYS A 102 -9.99 12.91 -2.30
C CYS A 102 -11.49 12.72 -2.10
N VAL A 103 -12.05 11.65 -2.66
CA VAL A 103 -13.50 11.36 -2.63
C VAL A 103 -13.91 10.77 -1.28
N GLU A 104 -15.02 11.22 -0.67
CA GLU A 104 -15.41 10.77 0.68
C GLU A 104 -15.73 9.27 0.73
N ASN A 105 -16.49 8.76 -0.25
CA ASN A 105 -17.05 7.40 -0.21
C ASN A 105 -16.00 6.29 -0.15
N ASN A 106 -14.79 6.53 -0.64
CA ASN A 106 -13.70 5.56 -0.66
C ASN A 106 -12.41 6.12 -0.06
N ARG A 107 -12.46 7.18 0.76
CA ARG A 107 -11.26 7.72 1.41
C ARG A 107 -10.65 6.71 2.39
N VAL A 108 -9.33 6.69 2.47
CA VAL A 108 -8.61 5.93 3.51
C VAL A 108 -8.65 6.69 4.84
N ALA A 109 -9.23 6.07 5.88
CA ALA A 109 -9.24 6.61 7.23
C ALA A 109 -8.20 5.90 8.10
N LEU A 110 -7.29 6.67 8.69
CA LEU A 110 -6.29 6.14 9.62
C LEU A 110 -6.89 5.97 11.02
N SER A 111 -6.47 4.92 11.74
CA SER A 111 -6.96 4.61 13.09
C SER A 111 -6.68 5.71 14.12
N ASN A 112 -5.66 6.54 13.88
CA ASN A 112 -5.30 7.69 14.72
C ASN A 112 -6.06 8.98 14.35
N GLY A 113 -7.06 8.90 13.46
CA GLY A 113 -7.87 10.04 13.02
C GLY A 113 -7.14 11.04 12.12
N ARG A 114 -5.89 10.77 11.74
CA ARG A 114 -5.15 11.66 10.83
C ARG A 114 -5.64 11.52 9.40
N TYR A 115 -5.64 12.64 8.69
CA TYR A 115 -5.91 12.68 7.26
C TYR A 115 -4.71 12.21 6.43
N ILE A 116 -5.01 11.43 5.39
CA ILE A 116 -4.11 11.08 4.30
C ILE A 116 -4.87 11.26 2.98
N HIS A 117 -4.21 11.82 1.97
CA HIS A 117 -4.79 12.05 0.65
C HIS A 117 -4.72 10.76 -0.17
N ALA A 118 -5.58 9.81 0.17
CA ALA A 118 -5.62 8.50 -0.47
C ALA A 118 -7.04 7.93 -0.52
N ASN A 119 -7.30 7.12 -1.56
CA ASN A 119 -8.57 6.45 -1.77
C ASN A 119 -8.36 4.94 -1.98
N TRP A 120 -9.31 4.14 -1.51
CA TRP A 120 -9.42 2.72 -1.83
C TRP A 120 -9.86 2.54 -3.28
N ILE A 121 -9.24 1.60 -3.96
CA ILE A 121 -9.63 1.15 -5.29
C ILE A 121 -10.01 -0.32 -5.21
N ASP A 122 -11.15 -0.62 -5.82
CA ASP A 122 -11.60 -1.98 -6.03
C ASP A 122 -10.79 -2.58 -7.18
N SER A 123 -10.02 -3.62 -6.87
CA SER A 123 -9.37 -4.50 -7.84
C SER A 123 -10.14 -5.82 -7.86
N HIS A 124 -10.60 -6.25 -9.03
CA HIS A 124 -11.29 -7.53 -9.19
C HIS A 124 -10.40 -8.67 -8.65
N GLY A 125 -10.88 -9.37 -7.61
CA GLY A 125 -10.27 -10.59 -7.07
C GLY A 125 -9.13 -10.42 -6.06
N GLU A 126 -8.66 -9.20 -5.78
CA GLU A 126 -7.60 -8.95 -4.79
C GLU A 126 -8.03 -7.97 -3.68
N ALA A 127 -7.29 -8.00 -2.56
CA ALA A 127 -7.49 -7.08 -1.44
C ALA A 127 -7.41 -5.62 -1.90
N ARG A 128 -8.29 -4.76 -1.36
CA ARG A 128 -8.39 -3.33 -1.70
C ARG A 128 -7.01 -2.67 -1.80
N GLN A 129 -6.78 -1.98 -2.91
CA GLN A 129 -5.54 -1.25 -3.14
C GLN A 129 -5.68 0.21 -2.72
N VAL A 130 -4.57 0.83 -2.30
CA VAL A 130 -4.53 2.24 -1.93
C VAL A 130 -3.83 3.01 -3.04
N LEU A 131 -4.48 4.01 -3.62
CA LEU A 131 -3.79 5.05 -4.37
C LEU A 131 -3.41 6.20 -3.45
N ASP A 132 -2.11 6.41 -3.27
CA ASP A 132 -1.52 7.57 -2.60
C ASP A 132 -0.45 8.19 -3.51
N LYS A 133 -0.38 9.52 -3.56
CA LYS A 133 0.60 10.28 -4.34
C LYS A 133 2.04 10.15 -3.84
N LYS A 134 2.28 9.47 -2.71
CA LYS A 134 3.63 9.12 -2.23
C LYS A 134 4.23 7.87 -2.91
N LEU A 135 3.46 7.16 -3.73
CA LEU A 135 3.89 5.89 -4.36
C LEU A 135 4.34 6.02 -5.82
N PHE A 136 4.37 7.23 -6.38
CA PHE A 136 4.97 7.54 -7.69
C PHE A 136 5.91 8.74 -7.60
#